data_AF-A6J9M7-F1
#
_entry.id   AF-A6J9M7-F1
#
_cell.length_a   1.000
_cell.length_b   1.000
_cell.length_c   1.000
_cell.angle_alpha   90.00
_cell.angle_beta   90.00
_cell.angle_gamma   90.00
#
_symmetry.space_group_name_H-M   'P 1'
#
loop_
_entity.id
_entity.type
_entity.pdbx_description
1 polymer ?
#
loop_
_entity_poly.entity_id
_entity_poly.type
_entity_poly.pdbx_seq_one_letter_code
_entity_poly.pdbx_strand_id
1 'polypeptide(L)'
;MVMVLMDGSLKLVTPEGAPAPGLRTPEIPMTEAVEAVAMVGDRLQAFWKHGVQVWAPDSEQPLQELRDPTLTFRLLCSPRPVVVETRPTDDPTAPSNLYIQE
;
A
#
# COMPACT_ATOMS: atom_id res chain seq x y z
N MET A 1 -9.23 6.69 12.37
CA MET A 1 -9.31 6.45 10.91
C MET A 1 -8.85 5.03 10.65
N VAL A 2 -9.60 4.30 9.83
CA VAL A 2 -9.35 2.92 9.43
C VAL A 2 -9.19 2.93 7.91
N MET A 3 -8.23 2.14 7.43
CA MET A 3 -7.99 1.97 6.01
C MET A 3 -8.51 0.61 5.57
N VAL A 4 -9.32 0.60 4.51
CA VAL A 4 -9.98 -0.60 4.00
C VAL A 4 -9.71 -0.72 2.51
N LEU A 5 -9.08 -1.81 2.09
CA LEU A 5 -8.97 -2.18 0.69
C LEU A 5 -10.16 -3.08 0.33
N MET A 6 -11.06 -2.59 -0.52
CA MET A 6 -12.28 -3.31 -0.92
C MET A 6 -12.72 -2.89 -2.32
N ASP A 7 -13.17 -3.84 -3.12
CA ASP A 7 -13.69 -3.62 -4.49
C ASP A 7 -12.72 -2.83 -5.40
N GLY A 8 -11.41 -3.14 -5.31
CA GLY A 8 -10.38 -2.47 -6.10
C GLY A 8 -10.16 -1.00 -5.72
N SER A 9 -10.64 -0.57 -4.55
CA SER A 9 -10.48 0.80 -4.07
C SER A 9 -10.00 0.81 -2.62
N LEU A 10 -9.23 1.84 -2.30
CA LEU A 10 -8.73 2.08 -0.97
C LEU A 10 -9.56 3.16 -0.29
N LYS A 11 -10.20 2.80 0.82
CA LYS A 11 -11.17 3.65 1.50
C LYS A 11 -10.64 4.04 2.87
N LEU A 12 -10.73 5.34 3.17
CA LEU A 12 -10.41 5.92 4.46
C LEU A 12 -11.72 6.21 5.18
N VAL A 13 -11.99 5.45 6.23
CA VAL A 13 -13.25 5.46 6.95
C VAL A 13 -13.03 5.65 8.46
N THR A 14 -14.09 6.03 9.15
CA THR A 14 -14.21 5.93 10.61
C THR A 14 -14.37 4.46 11.01
N PRO A 15 -14.11 4.09 12.27
CA PRO A 15 -14.39 2.74 12.77
C PRO A 15 -15.85 2.30 12.56
N GLU A 16 -16.78 3.25 12.50
CA GLU A 16 -18.20 3.02 12.24
C GLU A 16 -18.52 2.84 10.74
N GLY A 17 -17.52 2.96 9.86
CA GLY A 17 -17.64 2.77 8.41
C GLY A 17 -18.06 4.03 7.63
N ALA A 18 -18.28 5.17 8.29
CA ALA A 18 -18.53 6.44 7.59
C ALA A 18 -17.22 6.98 6.96
N PRO A 19 -17.26 7.71 5.82
CA PRO A 19 -16.09 8.34 5.23
C PRO A 19 -15.31 9.19 6.25
N ALA A 20 -13.98 9.13 6.21
CA ALA A 20 -13.15 9.88 7.14
C ALA A 20 -13.39 11.40 6.96
N PRO A 21 -13.71 12.13 8.05
CA PRO A 21 -14.09 13.53 7.95
C PRO A 21 -12.91 14.41 7.52
N GLY A 22 -13.17 15.42 6.72
CA GLY A 22 -12.18 16.40 6.27
C GLY A 22 -11.36 15.98 5.05
N LEU A 23 -11.57 14.77 4.51
CA LEU A 23 -11.02 14.36 3.22
C LEU A 23 -11.99 14.71 2.09
N ARG A 24 -11.46 15.29 1.01
CA ARG A 24 -12.18 15.49 -0.25
C ARG A 24 -12.32 14.18 -1.01
N THR A 25 -11.30 13.33 -0.93
CA THR A 25 -11.25 12.02 -1.60
C THR A 25 -11.04 10.89 -0.60
N PRO A 26 -12.09 10.47 0.14
CA PRO A 26 -12.00 9.37 1.10
C PRO A 26 -11.90 7.99 0.44
N GLU A 27 -12.02 7.90 -0.89
CA GLU A 27 -11.89 6.68 -1.67
C GLU A 27 -10.94 6.92 -2.84
N ILE A 28 -9.93 6.08 -2.96
CA ILE A 28 -8.90 6.14 -4.00
C ILE A 28 -9.03 4.87 -4.86
N PRO A 29 -9.40 4.97 -6.15
CA PRO A 29 -9.45 3.83 -7.04
C PRO A 29 -8.04 3.27 -7.28
N MET A 30 -7.86 1.96 -7.14
CA MET A 30 -6.58 1.30 -7.41
C MET A 30 -6.54 0.83 -8.86
N THR A 31 -5.50 1.22 -9.59
CA THR A 31 -5.29 0.80 -10.98
C THR A 31 -4.66 -0.59 -11.08
N GLU A 32 -3.87 -0.96 -10.08
CA GLU A 32 -3.20 -2.25 -9.97
C GLU A 32 -4.00 -3.21 -9.07
N ALA A 33 -3.73 -4.50 -9.19
CA ALA A 33 -4.26 -5.51 -8.27
C ALA A 33 -3.54 -5.42 -6.91
N VAL A 34 -3.91 -4.41 -6.11
CA VAL A 34 -3.33 -4.18 -4.78
C VAL A 34 -3.69 -5.35 -3.87
N GLU A 35 -2.68 -5.88 -3.19
CA GLU A 35 -2.77 -7.06 -2.33
C GLU A 35 -2.69 -6.69 -0.84
N ALA A 36 -2.01 -5.58 -0.53
CA ALA A 36 -1.82 -5.13 0.83
C ALA A 36 -1.70 -3.61 0.92
N VAL A 37 -2.05 -3.06 2.08
CA VAL A 37 -1.97 -1.63 2.37
C VAL A 37 -1.38 -1.39 3.76
N ALA A 38 -0.58 -0.34 3.90
CA ALA A 38 -0.01 0.06 5.19
C ALA A 38 0.00 1.57 5.37
N MET A 39 -0.03 2.02 6.63
CA MET A 39 0.20 3.41 6.99
C MET A 39 1.60 3.55 7.58
N VAL A 40 2.44 4.39 6.97
CA VAL A 40 3.80 4.68 7.44
C VAL A 40 3.90 6.19 7.65
N GLY A 41 4.07 6.61 8.90
CA GLY A 41 3.89 8.01 9.27
C GLY A 41 2.47 8.51 8.92
N ASP A 42 2.40 9.54 8.09
CA ASP A 42 1.18 10.14 7.53
C ASP A 42 0.90 9.69 6.08
N ARG A 43 1.69 8.76 5.56
CA ARG A 43 1.61 8.28 4.18
C ARG A 43 0.97 6.92 4.11
N LEU A 44 0.09 6.79 3.13
CA LEU A 44 -0.53 5.54 2.74
C LEU A 44 0.35 4.83 1.72
N GLN A 45 0.52 3.52 1.86
CA GLN A 45 1.23 2.71 0.89
C GLN A 45 0.33 1.57 0.42
N ALA A 46 0.20 1.43 -0.90
CA ALA A 46 -0.52 0.35 -1.56
C ALA A 46 0.47 -0.53 -2.31
N PHE A 47 0.50 -1.82 -1.95
CA PHE A 47 1.42 -2.80 -2.48
C PHE A 47 0.68 -3.74 -3.43
N TRP A 48 1.21 -3.92 -4.63
CA TRP A 48 0.80 -4.98 -5.55
C TRP A 48 2.04 -5.80 -5.92
N LYS A 49 1.83 -6.91 -6.62
CA LYS A 49 2.89 -7.83 -7.00
C LYS A 49 4.18 -7.15 -7.49
N HIS A 50 4.11 -6.11 -8.32
CA HIS A 50 5.27 -5.53 -8.99
C HIS A 50 5.63 -4.12 -8.51
N GLY A 51 5.12 -3.70 -7.36
CA GLY A 51 5.46 -2.38 -6.87
C GLY A 51 4.72 -1.90 -5.64
N VAL A 52 4.96 -0.63 -5.35
CA VAL A 52 4.32 0.12 -4.29
C VAL A 52 4.03 1.55 -4.75
N GLN A 53 2.84 2.04 -4.40
CA GLN A 53 2.45 3.43 -4.59
C GLN A 53 2.31 4.09 -3.21
N VAL A 54 2.82 5.31 -3.10
CA VAL A 54 2.75 6.12 -1.88
C VAL A 54 1.78 7.27 -2.11
N TRP A 55 0.81 7.43 -1.21
CA TRP A 55 -0.25 8.42 -1.31
C TRP A 55 -0.30 9.31 -0.08
N ALA A 56 -0.70 10.56 -0.28
CA ALA A 56 -1.26 11.35 0.81
C ALA A 56 -2.77 11.05 0.94
N PRO A 57 -3.35 11.09 2.15
CA PRO A 57 -4.77 10.75 2.38
C PRO A 57 -5.80 11.56 1.57
N ASP A 58 -5.45 12.76 1.09
CA ASP A 58 -6.34 13.66 0.34
C ASP A 58 -5.82 13.95 -1.08
N SER A 59 -5.08 13.00 -1.66
CA SER A 59 -4.47 13.15 -2.98
C SER A 59 -5.22 12.35 -4.05
N GLU A 60 -5.42 12.97 -5.21
CA GLU A 60 -5.99 12.32 -6.40
C GLU A 60 -4.97 11.50 -7.19
N GLN A 61 -3.67 11.66 -6.90
CA GLN A 61 -2.57 10.99 -7.61
C GLN A 61 -1.53 10.44 -6.62
N PRO A 62 -0.82 9.35 -6.97
CA PRO A 62 0.24 8.84 -6.13
C PRO A 62 1.37 9.86 -6.06
N LEU A 63 1.90 10.11 -4.87
CA LEU A 63 3.07 10.97 -4.65
C LEU A 63 4.33 10.32 -5.20
N GLN A 64 4.43 8.99 -5.08
CA GLN A 64 5.55 8.20 -5.56
C GLN A 64 5.04 6.84 -6.02
N GLU A 65 5.70 6.29 -7.02
CA GLU A 65 5.47 4.93 -7.48
C GLU A 65 6.83 4.26 -7.72
N LEU A 66 7.01 3.09 -7.13
CA LEU A 66 8.08 2.17 -7.50
C LEU A 66 7.44 0.99 -8.21
N ARG A 67 7.85 0.74 -9.45
CA ARG A 67 7.39 -0.37 -10.27
C ARG A 67 8.60 -1.11 -10.84
N ASP A 68 8.70 -2.39 -10.52
CA ASP A 68 9.72 -3.28 -11.07
C ASP A 68 9.12 -4.67 -11.34
N PRO A 69 8.80 -5.01 -12.60
CA PRO A 69 8.27 -6.32 -12.95
C PRO A 69 9.21 -7.49 -12.67
N THR A 70 10.52 -7.24 -12.53
CA THR A 70 11.51 -8.27 -12.22
C THR A 70 11.48 -8.68 -10.75
N LEU A 71 10.79 -7.91 -9.90
CA LEU A 71 10.65 -8.17 -8.49
C LEU A 71 9.18 -8.39 -8.09
N THR A 72 9.00 -9.18 -7.04
CA THR A 72 7.76 -9.25 -6.26
C THR A 72 7.89 -8.34 -5.03
N PHE A 73 6.86 -7.56 -4.70
CA PHE A 73 6.78 -6.75 -3.50
C PHE A 73 5.72 -7.30 -2.55
N ARG A 74 6.10 -7.64 -1.31
CA ARG A 74 5.18 -8.22 -0.33
C ARG A 74 5.28 -7.53 1.02
N LEU A 75 4.15 -7.08 1.55
CA LEU A 75 4.06 -6.61 2.93
C LEU A 75 4.03 -7.80 3.89
N LEU A 76 5.01 -7.90 4.79
CA LEU A 76 5.11 -9.00 5.77
C LEU A 76 4.43 -8.69 7.10
N CYS A 77 4.52 -7.46 7.60
CA CYS A 77 3.96 -7.06 8.90
C CYS A 77 3.62 -5.57 8.95
N SER A 78 2.61 -5.24 9.77
CA SER A 78 2.05 -3.92 10.10
C SER A 78 1.40 -4.06 11.49
N PRO A 79 1.49 -3.09 12.45
CA PRO A 79 1.51 -1.64 12.22
C PRO A 79 2.89 -0.95 12.28
N ARG A 80 3.83 -1.36 13.15
CA ARG A 80 5.23 -0.87 13.15
C ARG A 80 6.17 -1.92 13.75
N PRO A 81 7.35 -2.18 13.14
CA PRO A 81 7.78 -1.62 11.86
C PRO A 81 6.98 -2.18 10.67
N VAL A 82 6.86 -1.38 9.60
CA VAL A 82 6.37 -1.89 8.32
C VAL A 82 7.53 -2.58 7.62
N VAL A 83 7.36 -3.87 7.33
CA VAL A 83 8.40 -4.69 6.70
C VAL A 83 7.95 -5.10 5.31
N VAL A 84 8.73 -4.69 4.31
CA VAL A 84 8.52 -5.04 2.90
C VAL A 84 9.57 -6.05 2.48
N GLU A 85 9.14 -7.13 1.87
CA GLU A 85 9.98 -8.13 1.23
C GLU A 85 10.02 -7.88 -0.28
N THR A 86 11.21 -7.98 -0.88
CA THR A 86 11.35 -8.16 -2.32
C THR A 86 12.10 -9.44 -2.69
N ARG A 87 11.74 -10.02 -3.83
CA ARG A 87 12.34 -11.24 -4.40
C ARG A 87 12.22 -11.20 -5.93
N PRO A 88 13.14 -11.81 -6.71
CA PRO A 88 12.94 -12.03 -8.14
C PRO A 88 11.60 -12.69 -8.47
N THR A 89 10.91 -12.19 -9.50
CA THR A 89 9.64 -12.74 -9.97
C THR A 89 9.79 -14.15 -10.58
N ASP A 90 10.94 -14.43 -11.20
CA ASP A 90 11.23 -15.66 -11.93
C ASP A 90 11.82 -16.78 -11.08
N ASP A 91 12.34 -16.46 -9.89
CA ASP A 91 12.86 -17.44 -8.94
C ASP A 91 12.26 -17.26 -7.54
N PRO A 92 11.20 -18.03 -7.20
CA PRO A 92 10.59 -17.96 -5.87
C PRO A 92 11.48 -18.55 -4.77
N THR A 93 12.59 -19.21 -5.09
CA THR A 93 13.56 -19.77 -4.13
C THR A 93 14.76 -18.85 -3.88
N ALA A 94 14.89 -17.78 -4.66
CA ALA A 94 15.94 -16.80 -4.48
C ALA A 94 15.88 -16.13 -3.10
N PRO A 95 17.03 -15.71 -2.55
CA PRO A 95 17.07 -14.95 -1.30
C PRO A 95 16.21 -13.69 -1.38
N SER A 96 15.52 -13.38 -0.28
CA SER A 96 14.72 -12.16 -0.17
C SER A 96 15.53 -10.98 0.37
N ASN A 97 15.21 -9.78 -0.10
CA ASN A 97 15.63 -8.54 0.53
C ASN A 97 14.50 -8.04 1.43
N LEU A 98 14.84 -7.54 2.63
CA LEU A 98 13.89 -6.98 3.58
C LEU A 98 14.17 -5.49 3.79
N TYR A 99 13.13 -4.68 3.72
CA TYR A 99 13.17 -3.24 3.94
C TYR A 99 12.28 -2.91 5.13
N ILE A 100 12.87 -2.23 6.11
CA ILE A 100 12.19 -1.78 7.32
C ILE A 100 11.88 -0.29 7.13
N GLN A 101 10.61 0.07 7.26
CA GLN A 101 10.14 1.44 7.19
C GLN A 101 9.68 1.90 8.58
N GLU A 102 10.25 3.01 9.06
CA GLU A 102 9.91 3.65 10.35
C GLU A 102 9.20 4.99 10.17
#